data_AF-A0A916I227-F1
#
_entry.id   AF-A0A916I227-F1
#
_cell.length_a   1.000
_cell.length_b   1.000
_cell.length_c   1.000
_cell.angle_alpha   90.00
_cell.angle_beta   90.00
_cell.angle_gamma   90.00
#
_symmetry.space_group_name_H-M   'P 1'
#
loop_
_entity.id
_entity.type
_entity.pdbx_description
1 polymer ?
#
loop_
_entity_poly.entity_id
_entity_poly.type
_entity_poly.pdbx_seq_one_letter_code
_entity_poly.pdbx_strand_id
1 'polypeptide(L)'
;MRDPGTQGKFVDTAFGLYRARVLDATDPESRLRLLVDVPDIAASGPVWALPCVPRGDVTLPAIGATVWVAYERGERDHPVWLGALP
;
A
#
# COMPACT_ATOMS: atom_id res chain seq x y z
N MET A 1 -21.85 -0.29 -31.04
CA MET A 1 -22.99 0.31 -30.34
C MET A 1 -22.73 0.17 -28.84
N ARG A 2 -22.45 1.26 -28.12
CA ARG A 2 -22.19 1.25 -26.67
C ARG A 2 -23.53 1.35 -25.93
N ASP A 3 -23.67 0.59 -24.84
CA ASP A 3 -24.83 0.64 -23.94
C ASP A 3 -24.84 1.97 -23.16
N PRO A 4 -25.93 2.76 -23.12
CA PRO A 4 -25.92 4.10 -22.54
C PRO A 4 -26.00 4.17 -21.01
N GLY A 5 -25.89 3.04 -20.28
CA GLY A 5 -26.24 2.94 -18.87
C GLY A 5 -25.12 3.05 -17.82
N THR A 6 -23.84 2.95 -18.20
CA THR A 6 -22.75 2.95 -17.20
C THR A 6 -21.83 4.14 -17.41
N GLN A 7 -22.10 5.24 -16.70
CA GLN A 7 -21.09 6.26 -16.44
C GLN A 7 -19.99 5.62 -15.59
N GLY A 8 -19.00 5.01 -16.23
CA GLY A 8 -17.84 4.47 -15.56
C GLY A 8 -17.18 5.61 -14.79
N LYS A 9 -17.19 5.54 -13.45
CA LYS A 9 -16.35 6.40 -12.62
C LYS A 9 -14.92 6.24 -13.17
N PHE A 10 -14.29 7.34 -13.59
CA PHE A 10 -12.85 7.35 -13.77
C PHE A 10 -12.25 7.21 -12.37
N VAL A 11 -12.03 5.98 -11.93
CA VAL A 11 -11.30 5.70 -10.70
C VAL A 11 -9.84 5.89 -11.06
N ASP A 12 -9.22 6.92 -10.49
CA ASP A 12 -7.80 7.13 -10.57
C ASP A 12 -7.10 5.92 -9.89
N THR A 13 -6.65 4.99 -10.73
CA THR A 13 -6.15 3.68 -10.32
C THR A 13 -4.66 3.78 -10.02
N ALA A 14 -4.26 3.32 -8.84
CA ALA A 14 -2.89 3.44 -8.35
C ALA A 14 -2.01 2.27 -8.85
N PHE A 15 -1.72 2.25 -10.15
CA PHE A 15 -0.83 1.25 -10.72
C PHE A 15 0.65 1.62 -10.55
N GLY A 16 1.46 0.64 -10.14
CA GLY A 16 2.91 0.76 -10.04
C GLY A 16 3.43 0.59 -8.62
N LEU A 17 4.67 1.05 -8.42
CA LEU A 17 5.34 1.05 -7.12
C LEU A 17 5.48 2.49 -6.62
N TYR A 18 5.14 2.70 -5.37
CA TYR A 18 5.16 3.98 -4.70
C TYR A 18 6.11 3.93 -3.51
N ARG A 19 6.80 5.03 -3.24
CA ARG A 19 7.59 5.15 -2.01
C ARG A 19 6.67 5.53 -0.87
N ALA A 20 6.85 4.85 0.25
CA ALA A 20 6.09 5.12 1.45
C ALA A 20 7.00 5.20 2.67
N ARG A 21 6.66 6.05 3.64
CA ARG A 21 7.35 6.14 4.92
C ARG A 21 6.62 5.29 5.96
N VAL A 22 7.35 4.44 6.68
CA VAL A 22 6.80 3.68 7.80
C VAL A 22 6.52 4.61 8.97
N LEU A 23 5.28 4.60 9.46
CA LEU A 23 4.83 5.36 10.62
C LEU A 23 4.69 4.46 11.85
N ASP A 24 4.30 3.21 11.67
CA ASP A 24 4.19 2.20 12.73
C ASP A 24 4.36 0.78 12.15
N ALA A 25 4.91 -0.12 12.95
CA ALA A 25 5.06 -1.54 12.66
C ALA A 25 4.37 -2.43 13.72
N THR A 26 3.70 -1.82 14.70
CA THR A 26 2.96 -2.51 15.76
C THR A 26 1.58 -2.90 15.25
N ASP A 27 1.51 -3.93 14.42
CA ASP A 27 0.25 -4.36 13.79
C ASP A 27 -0.72 -4.98 14.82
N PRO A 28 -1.88 -4.35 15.10
CA PRO A 28 -2.85 -4.87 16.07
C PRO A 28 -3.48 -6.21 15.64
N GLU A 29 -3.43 -6.56 14.35
CA GLU A 29 -3.95 -7.83 13.83
C GLU A 29 -2.89 -8.94 13.78
N SER A 30 -1.63 -8.65 14.11
CA SER A 30 -0.51 -9.61 14.01
C SER A 30 -0.36 -10.21 12.60
N ARG A 31 -0.53 -9.40 11.56
CA ARG A 31 -0.45 -9.77 10.13
C ARG A 31 0.77 -9.19 9.44
N LEU A 32 1.75 -8.69 10.18
CA LEU A 32 2.97 -8.04 9.67
C LEU A 32 2.66 -6.83 8.76
N ARG A 33 1.55 -6.12 9.04
CA ARG A 33 1.23 -4.88 8.33
C ARG A 33 2.14 -3.75 8.79
N LEU A 34 2.37 -2.80 7.88
CA LEU A 34 3.03 -1.53 8.19
C LEU A 34 2.02 -0.41 8.01
N LEU A 35 1.92 0.47 9.00
CA LEU A 35 1.21 1.74 8.82
C LEU A 35 2.16 2.65 8.05
N VAL A 36 1.75 3.09 6.87
CA VAL A 36 2.60 3.84 5.96
C VAL A 36 1.90 5.11 5.47
N ASP A 37 2.71 6.12 5.22
CA ASP A 37 2.32 7.34 4.51
C ASP A 37 2.86 7.27 3.08
N VAL A 38 1.98 7.46 2.08
CA VAL A 38 2.30 7.35 0.64
C VAL A 38 2.08 8.72 -0.02
N PRO A 39 3.10 9.61 -0.07
CA PRO A 39 2.90 11.01 -0.47
C PRO A 39 2.35 11.20 -1.88
N ASP A 40 2.69 10.28 -2.79
CA ASP A 40 2.29 10.33 -4.20
C ASP A 40 0.82 9.89 -4.43
N ILE A 41 0.16 9.36 -3.40
CA ILE A 41 -1.25 8.96 -3.44
C ILE A 41 -2.04 9.87 -2.52
N ALA A 42 -2.78 10.81 -3.10
CA ALA A 42 -3.45 11.91 -2.41
C ALA A 42 -4.64 11.51 -1.49
N ALA A 43 -4.88 10.21 -1.24
CA ALA A 43 -6.13 9.74 -0.63
C ALA A 43 -5.95 9.17 0.80
N SER A 44 -6.58 9.86 1.76
CA SER A 44 -7.00 9.41 3.11
C SER A 44 -6.00 9.41 4.27
N GLY A 45 -4.71 9.70 4.03
CA GLY A 45 -3.70 9.71 5.10
C GLY A 45 -3.09 8.33 5.32
N PRO A 46 -2.54 8.04 6.52
CA PRO A 46 -1.85 6.78 6.79
C PRO A 46 -2.71 5.54 6.53
N VAL A 47 -2.16 4.53 5.86
CA VAL A 47 -2.83 3.27 5.53
C VAL A 47 -2.03 2.06 6.01
N TRP A 48 -2.72 1.00 6.41
CA TRP A 48 -2.08 -0.26 6.77
C TRP A 48 -1.84 -1.11 5.52
N ALA A 49 -0.58 -1.29 5.14
CA ALA A 49 -0.17 -2.12 4.00
C ALA A 49 0.08 -3.57 4.43
N LEU A 50 -0.46 -4.54 3.71
CA LEU A 50 -0.19 -5.97 3.92
C LEU A 50 1.21 -6.38 3.42
N PRO A 51 1.86 -7.38 4.02
CA PRO A 51 3.12 -7.89 3.52
C PRO A 51 2.94 -8.61 2.17
N CYS A 52 3.68 -8.18 1.15
CA CYS A 52 3.93 -8.92 -0.09
C CYS A 52 5.42 -9.31 -0.15
N VAL A 53 5.85 -10.04 0.88
CA VAL A 53 7.24 -10.48 1.07
C VAL A 53 7.30 -12.01 1.20
N PRO A 54 8.48 -12.65 1.03
CA PRO A 54 8.62 -14.09 1.20
C PRO A 54 8.09 -14.56 2.56
N ARG A 55 7.49 -15.75 2.57
CA ARG A 55 7.05 -16.40 3.81
C ARG A 55 8.25 -16.84 4.64
N GLY A 56 8.25 -16.53 5.93
CA GLY A 56 9.31 -16.92 6.87
C GLY A 56 9.61 -15.79 7.86
N ASP A 57 10.84 -15.78 8.37
CA ASP A 57 11.32 -14.73 9.26
C ASP A 57 11.47 -13.41 8.50
N VAL A 58 10.49 -12.53 8.65
CA VAL A 58 10.48 -11.19 8.08
C VAL A 58 11.02 -10.22 9.13
N THR A 59 12.10 -9.52 8.79
CA THR A 59 12.54 -8.37 9.58
C THR A 59 11.66 -7.18 9.22
N LEU A 60 10.88 -6.69 10.18
CA LEU A 60 10.03 -5.51 9.97
C LEU A 60 10.91 -4.27 9.76
N PRO A 61 10.62 -3.45 8.74
CA PRO A 61 11.24 -2.13 8.61
C PRO A 61 10.98 -1.25 9.84
N ALA A 62 11.99 -0.48 10.23
CA ALA A 62 11.87 0.45 11.35
C ALA A 62 10.93 1.62 11.01
N ILE A 63 10.35 2.24 12.04
CA ILE A 63 9.64 3.52 11.91
C ILE A 63 10.57 4.55 11.28
N GLY A 64 10.07 5.28 10.28
CA GLY A 64 10.83 6.26 9.49
C GLY A 64 11.53 5.67 8.26
N ALA A 65 11.65 4.34 8.14
CA ALA A 65 12.21 3.72 6.95
C ALA A 65 11.34 3.99 5.71
N THR A 66 11.97 4.01 4.53
CA THR A 66 11.26 4.07 3.26
C THR A 66 11.05 2.66 2.74
N VAL A 67 9.84 2.34 2.32
CA VAL A 67 9.46 1.04 1.72
C VAL A 67 8.83 1.24 0.35
N TRP A 68 8.83 0.17 -0.44
CA TRP A 68 8.02 0.09 -1.66
C TRP A 68 6.61 -0.41 -1.34
N VAL A 69 5.61 0.29 -1.86
CA VAL A 69 4.18 -0.04 -1.76
C VAL A 69 3.58 -0.21 -3.14
N ALA A 70 2.72 -1.21 -3.30
CA ALA A 70 1.82 -1.36 -4.44
C ALA A 70 0.38 -1.47 -3.96
N TYR A 71 -0.58 -1.46 -4.89
CA TYR A 71 -1.99 -1.61 -4.59
C TYR A 71 -2.56 -2.78 -5.38
N GLU A 72 -3.27 -3.70 -4.71
CA GLU A 72 -3.87 -4.86 -5.37
C GLU A 72 -4.84 -4.37 -6.45
N ARG A 73 -4.61 -4.77 -7.71
CA ARG A 73 -5.38 -4.33 -8.88
C ARG A 73 -5.44 -2.79 -9.07
N GLY A 74 -4.52 -2.05 -8.44
CA GLY A 74 -4.53 -0.58 -8.43
C GLY A 74 -5.58 0.03 -7.49
N GLU A 75 -6.21 -0.77 -6.62
CA GLU A 75 -7.23 -0.33 -5.68
C GLU A 75 -6.59 0.26 -4.42
N ARG A 76 -6.79 1.56 -4.19
CA ARG A 76 -6.14 2.32 -3.10
C ARG A 76 -6.45 1.79 -1.69
N ASP A 77 -7.58 1.10 -1.53
CA ASP A 77 -7.99 0.48 -0.26
C ASP A 77 -7.29 -0.86 0.03
N HIS A 78 -6.49 -1.37 -0.91
CA HIS A 78 -5.77 -2.64 -0.79
C HIS A 78 -4.24 -2.49 -0.98
N PRO A 79 -3.55 -1.73 -0.10
CA PRO A 79 -2.10 -1.56 -0.20
C PRO A 79 -1.32 -2.80 0.27
N VAL A 80 -0.17 -3.03 -0.36
CA VAL A 80 0.82 -4.04 0.03
C VAL A 80 2.23 -3.44 0.06
N TRP A 81 3.08 -3.86 1.01
CA TRP A 81 4.50 -3.48 1.07
C TRP A 81 5.40 -4.63 0.61
N LEU A 82 6.46 -4.30 -0.14
CA LEU A 82 7.32 -5.30 -0.80
C LEU A 82 8.74 -5.39 -0.22
N GLY A 83 9.20 -4.33 0.47
CA GLY A 83 10.53 -4.29 1.06
C GLY A 83 10.97 -2.86 1.41
N ALA A 84 11.99 -2.76 2.26
CA ALA A 84 12.63 -1.49 2.62
C ALA A 84 13.77 -1.12 1.67
N LEU A 85 14.00 0.18 1.51
CA LEU A 85 15.23 0.69 0.90
C LEU A 85 16.39 0.57 1.91
N PRO A 86 17.64 0.43 1.42
CA PRO A 86 18.84 0.49 2.26
C PRO A 86 19.01 1.82 2.99
#